data_AF-A0A5S9Q713-F1
#
_entry.id   AF-A0A5S9Q713-F1
#
_cell.length_a   1.000
_cell.length_b   1.000
_cell.length_c   1.000
_cell.angle_alpha   90.00
_cell.angle_beta   90.00
_cell.angle_gamma   90.00
#
_symmetry.space_group_name_H-M   'P 1'
#
loop_
_entity.id
_entity.type
_entity.pdbx_description
1 polymer ?
#
loop_
_entity_poly.entity_id
_entity_poly.type
_entity_poly.pdbx_seq_one_letter_code
_entity_poly.pdbx_strand_id
1 'polypeptide(L)'
;MQQALLWLIDHKARAWICLAVIYVSLVFSIWWLWGVLLLIWGIQDLATETAWLAEIITKKDNPILYYLVTVSWLVMGFYLLFDRFL
;
A
#
# COMPACT_ATOMS: atom_id res chain seq x y z
N MET A 1 -13.67 20.90 -20.88
CA MET A 1 -12.28 20.39 -20.85
C MET A 1 -11.59 20.52 -19.49
N GLN A 2 -11.87 21.57 -18.69
CA GLN A 2 -11.30 21.74 -17.34
C GLN A 2 -11.84 20.74 -16.28
N GLN A 3 -13.11 20.34 -16.35
CA GLN A 3 -13.70 19.38 -15.39
C GLN A 3 -13.13 17.95 -15.49
N ALA A 4 -12.77 17.49 -16.69
CA ALA A 4 -12.11 16.19 -16.89
C ALA A 4 -10.66 16.20 -16.37
N LEU A 5 -9.99 17.35 -16.43
CA LEU A 5 -8.65 17.53 -15.87
C LEU A 5 -8.67 17.48 -14.33
N LEU A 6 -9.66 18.13 -13.70
CA LEU A 6 -9.85 18.12 -12.25
C LEU A 6 -10.16 16.71 -11.71
N TRP A 7 -10.92 15.92 -12.45
CA TRP A 7 -11.21 14.52 -12.10
C TRP A 7 -9.97 13.60 -12.23
N LEU A 8 -9.10 13.84 -13.22
CA LEU A 8 -7.81 13.12 -13.35
C LEU A 8 -6.77 13.53 -12.31
N ILE A 9 -6.82 14.78 -11.84
CA ILE A 9 -5.96 15.29 -10.77
C ILE A 9 -6.28 14.59 -9.44
N ASP A 10 -7.54 14.20 -9.20
CA ASP A 10 -7.98 13.63 -7.92
C ASP A 10 -7.40 12.22 -7.64
N HIS A 11 -7.16 11.40 -8.67
CA HIS A 11 -6.51 10.09 -8.53
C HIS A 11 -4.98 10.14 -8.71
N LYS A 12 -4.48 10.94 -9.65
CA LYS A 12 -3.04 11.02 -9.92
C LYS A 12 -2.29 11.78 -8.82
N ALA A 13 -2.90 12.78 -8.19
CA ALA A 13 -2.26 13.51 -7.09
C ALA A 13 -2.01 12.60 -5.89
N ARG A 14 -2.94 11.70 -5.55
CA ARG A 14 -2.74 10.72 -4.46
C ARG A 14 -1.54 9.81 -4.73
N ALA A 15 -1.38 9.34 -5.97
CA ALA A 15 -0.22 8.55 -6.36
C ALA A 15 1.09 9.34 -6.25
N TRP A 16 1.11 10.60 -6.71
CA TRP A 16 2.27 11.50 -6.54
C TRP A 16 2.59 11.79 -5.07
N ILE A 17 1.58 12.02 -4.24
CA ILE A 17 1.74 12.23 -2.79
C ILE A 17 2.30 10.96 -2.15
N CYS A 18 1.73 9.79 -2.45
CA CYS A 18 2.20 8.52 -1.94
C CYS A 18 3.66 8.25 -2.34
N LEU A 19 4.01 8.54 -3.60
CA LEU A 19 5.38 8.46 -4.09
C LEU A 19 6.33 9.42 -3.35
N ALA A 20 5.90 10.66 -3.12
CA ALA A 20 6.68 11.62 -2.33
C ALA A 20 6.88 11.14 -0.89
N VAL A 21 5.85 10.59 -0.25
CA VAL A 21 5.94 10.00 1.10
C VAL A 21 6.94 8.84 1.13
N ILE A 22 6.95 7.98 0.11
CA ILE A 22 7.93 6.89 -0.03
C ILE A 22 9.37 7.43 -0.10
N TYR A 23 9.61 8.44 -0.92
CA TYR A 23 10.96 9.02 -1.03
C TYR A 23 11.40 9.71 0.27
N VAL A 24 10.50 10.48 0.90
CA VAL A 24 10.77 11.13 2.19
C VAL A 24 11.04 10.09 3.28
N SER A 25 10.23 9.03 3.36
CA SER A 25 10.45 7.99 4.37
C SER A 25 11.79 7.29 4.19
N LEU A 26 12.22 7.07 2.95
CA LEU A 26 13.52 6.48 2.64
C LEU A 26 14.69 7.40 3.04
N VAL A 27 14.68 8.65 2.59
CA VAL A 27 15.78 9.61 2.83
C VAL A 27 16.00 9.87 4.31
N PHE A 28 14.91 9.94 5.09
CA PHE A 28 14.97 10.24 6.52
C PHE A 28 14.90 8.99 7.42
N SER A 29 14.95 7.77 6.83
CA SER A 29 14.85 6.50 7.58
C SER A 29 13.62 6.41 8.49
N ILE A 30 12.48 6.93 8.01
CA ILE A 30 11.22 6.98 8.77
C ILE A 30 10.44 5.68 8.54
N TRP A 31 10.83 4.61 9.24
CA TRP A 31 10.31 3.26 9.03
C TRP A 31 8.82 3.09 9.36
N TRP A 32 8.28 3.82 10.34
CA TRP A 32 6.86 3.71 10.69
C TRP A 32 5.92 4.15 9.56
N LEU A 33 6.36 5.05 8.66
CA LEU A 33 5.59 5.44 7.47
C LEU A 33 5.44 4.27 6.48
N TRP A 34 6.48 3.44 6.35
CA TRP A 34 6.37 2.18 5.60
C TRP A 34 5.34 1.24 6.22
N GLY A 35 5.29 1.18 7.55
CA GLY A 35 4.25 0.45 8.27
C GLY A 35 2.84 0.88 7.87
N VAL A 36 2.58 2.19 7.87
CA VAL A 36 1.29 2.76 7.44
C VAL A 36 0.97 2.41 5.98
N LEU A 37 1.94 2.53 5.07
CA LEU A 37 1.74 2.23 3.65
C LEU A 37 1.39 0.75 3.42
N LEU A 38 2.09 -0.17 4.08
CA LEU A 38 1.82 -1.60 4.00
C LEU A 38 0.44 -1.95 4.55
N LEU A 39 0.00 -1.33 5.65
CA LEU A 39 -1.34 -1.52 6.19
C LEU A 39 -2.41 -1.03 5.20
N ILE A 40 -2.22 0.14 4.59
CA ILE A 40 -3.14 0.66 3.57
C ILE A 40 -3.25 -0.32 2.40
N TRP A 41 -2.12 -0.85 1.91
CA TRP A 41 -2.13 -1.85 0.84
C TRP A 41 -2.81 -3.15 1.26
N GLY A 42 -2.48 -3.72 2.42
CA GLY A 42 -3.13 -4.94 2.91
C GLY A 42 -4.65 -4.77 3.10
N ILE A 43 -5.11 -3.61 3.58
CA ILE A 43 -6.54 -3.30 3.69
C ILE A 43 -7.18 -3.17 2.30
N GLN A 44 -6.50 -2.51 1.35
CA GLN A 44 -6.98 -2.37 -0.02
C GLN A 44 -7.09 -3.75 -0.70
N ASP A 45 -6.10 -4.62 -0.52
CA ASP A 45 -6.12 -5.99 -1.05
C ASP A 45 -7.36 -6.75 -0.57
N LEU A 46 -7.68 -6.66 0.72
CA LEU A 46 -8.89 -7.25 1.31
C LEU A 46 -10.17 -6.68 0.69
N ALA A 47 -10.20 -5.38 0.38
CA ALA A 47 -11.36 -4.72 -0.21
C ALA A 47 -11.56 -5.06 -1.70
N THR A 48 -10.47 -5.31 -2.44
CA THR A 48 -10.52 -5.61 -3.89
C THR A 48 -10.43 -7.08 -4.22
N GLU A 49 -10.10 -7.94 -3.23
CA GLU A 49 -9.79 -9.36 -3.42
C GLU A 49 -8.66 -9.62 -4.42
N THR A 50 -7.78 -8.62 -4.58
CA THR A 50 -6.63 -8.64 -5.48
C THR A 50 -5.43 -8.04 -4.78
N ALA A 51 -4.27 -8.69 -4.88
CA ALA A 51 -3.02 -8.24 -4.29
C ALA A 51 -1.95 -8.10 -5.38
N TRP A 52 -1.07 -7.11 -5.26
CA TRP A 52 0.09 -6.99 -6.14
C TRP A 52 1.36 -7.43 -5.40
N LEU A 53 2.19 -8.26 -6.05
CA LEU A 53 3.51 -8.65 -5.54
C LEU A 53 4.60 -8.53 -6.61
N ALA A 54 4.49 -9.37 -7.63
CA ALA A 54 5.28 -9.30 -8.87
C ALA A 54 4.35 -9.31 -10.09
N GLU A 55 3.17 -9.92 -9.91
CA GLU A 55 2.01 -9.85 -10.76
C GLU A 55 0.77 -9.57 -9.90
N ILE A 56 -0.37 -9.39 -10.57
CA ILE A 56 -1.67 -9.27 -9.89
C ILE A 56 -2.14 -10.68 -9.51
N ILE A 57 -2.33 -10.91 -8.22
CA ILE A 57 -2.82 -12.16 -7.67
C ILE A 57 -4.26 -11.94 -7.25
N THR A 58 -5.20 -12.71 -7.81
CA THR A 58 -6.60 -12.66 -7.39
C THR A 58 -6.87 -13.77 -6.37
N LYS A 59 -7.73 -13.47 -5.38
CA LYS A 59 -8.18 -14.47 -4.40
C LYS A 59 -8.87 -15.67 -5.06
N LYS A 60 -9.55 -15.44 -6.19
CA LYS A 60 -10.27 -16.48 -6.94
C LYS A 60 -9.32 -17.46 -7.62
N ASP A 61 -8.25 -16.97 -8.22
CA ASP A 61 -7.34 -17.80 -9.03
C ASP A 61 -6.28 -18.50 -8.18
N ASN A 62 -5.75 -17.82 -7.15
CA ASN A 62 -4.76 -18.39 -6.23
C ASN A 62 -4.97 -17.90 -4.79
N PRO A 63 -5.94 -18.48 -4.05
CA PRO A 63 -6.32 -18.00 -2.72
C PRO A 63 -5.19 -18.10 -1.69
N ILE A 64 -4.38 -19.17 -1.76
CA ILE A 64 -3.28 -19.38 -0.81
C ILE A 64 -2.25 -18.25 -0.94
N LEU A 65 -1.80 -17.98 -2.17
CA LEU A 65 -0.81 -16.95 -2.41
C LEU A 65 -1.37 -15.55 -2.09
N TYR A 66 -2.64 -15.29 -2.45
CA TYR A 66 -3.34 -14.06 -2.09
C TYR A 66 -3.28 -13.82 -0.57
N TYR A 67 -3.71 -14.79 0.24
CA TYR A 67 -3.71 -14.63 1.70
C TYR A 67 -2.30 -14.46 2.28
N LEU A 68 -1.31 -15.19 1.75
CA LEU A 68 0.07 -15.04 2.19
C LEU A 68 0.59 -13.61 1.94
N VAL A 69 0.33 -13.05 0.77
CA VAL A 69 0.75 -11.68 0.41
C VAL A 69 0.03 -10.65 1.28
N THR A 70 -1.30 -10.72 1.35
CA THR A 70 -2.10 -9.77 2.13
C THR A 70 -1.76 -9.81 3.62
N VAL A 71 -1.64 -11.01 4.21
CA VAL A 71 -1.23 -11.16 5.63
C VAL A 71 0.19 -10.65 5.83
N SER A 72 1.09 -10.88 4.87
CA SER A 72 2.46 -10.35 4.93
C SER A 72 2.46 -8.83 5.03
N TRP A 73 1.67 -8.11 4.22
CA TRP A 73 1.53 -6.65 4.31
C TRP A 73 0.98 -6.20 5.65
N LEU A 74 -0.05 -6.87 6.17
CA LEU A 74 -0.63 -6.51 7.46
C LEU A 74 0.36 -6.71 8.61
N VAL A 75 1.02 -7.88 8.66
CA VAL A 75 1.98 -8.24 9.72
C VAL A 75 3.20 -7.33 9.68
N MET A 76 3.83 -7.15 8.51
CA MET A 76 4.96 -6.23 8.36
C MET A 76 4.56 -4.78 8.62
N GLY A 77 3.35 -4.40 8.21
CA GLY A 77 2.77 -3.09 8.47
C GLY A 77 2.68 -2.80 9.96
N PHE A 78 2.10 -3.72 10.73
CA PHE A 78 2.04 -3.62 12.19
C PHE A 78 3.43 -3.64 12.83
N TYR A 79 4.32 -4.55 12.40
CA TYR A 79 5.68 -4.62 12.91
C TYR A 79 6.39 -3.26 12.78
N LEU A 80 6.42 -2.67 11.58
CA LEU A 80 7.10 -1.39 11.34
C LEU A 80 6.41 -0.21 12.04
N LEU A 81 5.09 -0.27 12.22
CA LEU A 81 4.35 0.77 12.94
C LEU A 81 4.72 0.79 14.43
N PHE A 82 4.93 -0.39 15.02
CA PHE A 82 5.24 -0.55 16.44
C PHE A 82 6.73 -0.70 16.76
N ASP A 83 7.60 -0.84 15.75
CA ASP A 83 9.06 -0.96 15.89
C ASP A 83 9.67 0.16 16.76
N ARG A 84 9.09 1.37 16.71
CA ARG A 84 9.55 2.51 17.52
C ARG A 84 9.14 2.44 19.00
N PHE A 85 8.21 1.57 19.36
CA PHE A 85 7.65 1.42 20.70
C PHE A 85 8.07 0.11 21.40
N LEU A 86 8.69 -0.82 20.65
CA LEU A 86 9.29 -2.06 21.15
C LEU A 86 10.77 -1.84 21.49
#